data_AF-A0AAD9XFF0-F1
#
_entry.id   AF-A0AAD9XFF0-F1
#
_cell.length_a   1.000
_cell.length_b   1.000
_cell.length_c   1.000
_cell.angle_alpha   90.00
_cell.angle_beta   90.00
_cell.angle_gamma   90.00
#
_symmetry.space_group_name_H-M   'P 1'
#
loop_
_entity.id
_entity.type
_entity.pdbx_description
1 polymer ?
#
loop_
_entity_poly.entity_id
_entity_poly.type
_entity_poly.pdbx_seq_one_letter_code
_entity_poly.pdbx_strand_id
1 'polypeptide(L)'
;MCKQRDDVINLYYRATYTYCIEEFEREMAELKDTHLKCYDNLLEIGIEKISRVRSPKRRYKMMTTNIVESMNSCLLAIQKLPIASIAEFIRDLLQRWFQDRRTNAREISTYLIRYADDHIKQRVLQSQRCKVHPIDCNRFKVDDKWTDTIVDLEQCSCSCRQSDLDELPCIHVMAVARLKGMPMTALCSDFYTTGWLKHAYSMIVNPVPKPEAWNIPDEIFHRIILPWEKKRLTGRPKKSRIPSAREFQKQKLCSNCGGKGHNKRSCPNPTCSTSKPLKKHVLAAFASKKDIID
;
A
#
# COMPACT_ATOMS: atom_id res chain seq x y z
N MET A 1 -3.68 -21.69 -21.25
CA MET A 1 -3.26 -20.28 -21.08
C MET A 1 -3.78 -19.61 -19.80
N CYS A 2 -5.03 -19.82 -19.36
CA CYS A 2 -5.50 -19.20 -18.10
C CYS A 2 -4.89 -19.83 -16.85
N LYS A 3 -4.85 -21.18 -16.76
CA LYS A 3 -4.28 -21.90 -15.60
C LYS A 3 -2.82 -21.54 -15.31
N GLN A 4 -1.94 -21.66 -16.30
CA GLN A 4 -0.52 -21.30 -16.17
C GLN A 4 -0.29 -19.84 -15.75
N ARG A 5 -1.21 -18.93 -16.08
CA ARG A 5 -1.13 -17.52 -15.65
C ARG A 5 -1.49 -17.37 -14.17
N ASP A 6 -2.52 -18.06 -13.70
CA ASP A 6 -2.93 -18.04 -12.30
C ASP A 6 -1.87 -18.72 -11.42
N ASP A 7 -1.23 -19.78 -11.91
CA ASP A 7 -0.13 -20.49 -11.24
C ASP A 7 1.08 -19.57 -11.02
N VAL A 8 1.51 -18.83 -12.04
CA VAL A 8 2.61 -17.86 -11.95
C VAL A 8 2.29 -16.71 -10.98
N ILE A 9 1.04 -16.26 -10.95
CA ILE A 9 0.61 -15.20 -10.02
C ILE A 9 0.65 -15.72 -8.58
N ASN A 10 0.17 -16.93 -8.35
CA ASN A 10 0.20 -17.55 -7.02
C ASN A 10 1.64 -17.77 -6.54
N LEU A 11 2.54 -18.25 -7.41
CA LEU A 11 3.97 -18.36 -7.12
C LEU A 11 4.59 -17.02 -6.74
N TYR A 12 4.29 -15.97 -7.51
CA TYR A 12 4.75 -14.62 -7.19
C TYR A 12 4.27 -14.17 -5.80
N TYR A 13 3.00 -14.38 -5.46
CA TYR A 13 2.47 -13.99 -4.16
C TYR A 13 3.08 -14.81 -3.02
N ARG A 14 3.23 -16.13 -3.18
CA ARG A 14 3.89 -16.99 -2.19
C ARG A 14 5.33 -16.56 -1.93
N ALA A 15 6.11 -16.34 -2.99
CA ALA A 15 7.47 -15.83 -2.87
C ALA A 15 7.53 -14.44 -2.22
N THR A 16 6.71 -13.49 -2.67
CA THR A 16 6.85 -12.10 -2.19
C THR A 16 6.33 -11.88 -0.76
N TYR A 17 5.34 -12.67 -0.31
CA TYR A 17 4.67 -12.49 0.99
C TYR A 17 5.13 -13.46 2.07
N THR A 18 6.00 -14.43 1.79
CA THR A 18 6.52 -15.31 2.85
C THR A 18 7.36 -14.54 3.88
N TYR A 19 7.38 -15.06 5.11
CA TYR A 19 8.26 -14.62 6.19
C TYR A 19 9.56 -15.43 6.28
N CYS A 20 9.66 -16.55 5.54
CA CYS A 20 10.75 -17.52 5.60
C CYS A 20 11.65 -17.41 4.36
N ILE A 21 12.96 -17.47 4.57
CA ILE A 21 13.95 -17.32 3.47
C ILE A 21 13.94 -18.58 2.60
N GLU A 22 13.86 -19.73 3.23
CA GLU A 22 13.87 -21.05 2.62
C GLU A 22 12.62 -21.23 1.75
N GLU A 23 11.46 -20.80 2.23
CA GLU A 23 10.24 -20.74 1.42
C GLU A 23 10.40 -19.78 0.24
N PHE A 24 10.98 -18.60 0.44
CA PHE A 24 11.20 -17.65 -0.64
C PHE A 24 12.07 -18.25 -1.75
N GLU A 25 13.18 -18.90 -1.39
CA GLU A 25 14.10 -19.53 -2.33
C GLU A 25 13.42 -20.65 -3.11
N ARG A 26 12.64 -21.50 -2.42
CA ARG A 26 11.87 -22.57 -3.05
C ARG A 26 10.84 -22.04 -4.05
N GLU A 27 10.05 -21.05 -3.67
CA GLU A 27 9.00 -20.46 -4.52
C GLU A 27 9.61 -19.69 -5.70
N MET A 28 10.76 -19.04 -5.53
CA MET A 28 11.50 -18.38 -6.61
C MET A 28 12.11 -19.39 -7.59
N ALA A 29 12.60 -20.53 -7.11
CA ALA A 29 13.08 -21.62 -7.96
C ALA A 29 11.93 -22.21 -8.81
N GLU A 30 10.79 -22.50 -8.17
CA GLU A 30 9.60 -23.00 -8.88
C GLU A 30 9.08 -21.96 -9.91
N LEU A 31 9.14 -20.67 -9.59
CA LEU A 31 8.80 -19.60 -10.53
C LEU A 31 9.76 -19.54 -11.72
N LYS A 32 11.05 -19.78 -11.51
CA LYS A 32 12.06 -19.85 -12.57
C LYS A 32 11.76 -20.98 -13.55
N ASP A 33 11.47 -22.16 -13.01
CA ASP A 33 11.16 -23.36 -13.80
C ASP A 33 9.83 -23.22 -14.56
N THR A 34 8.84 -22.57 -13.92
CA THR A 34 7.50 -22.38 -14.52
C THR A 34 7.49 -21.26 -15.57
N HIS A 35 8.20 -20.15 -15.33
CA HIS A 35 8.17 -18.98 -16.19
C HIS A 35 9.43 -18.11 -16.06
N LEU A 36 10.52 -18.53 -16.70
CA LEU A 36 11.84 -17.88 -16.69
C LEU A 36 11.78 -16.37 -16.94
N LYS A 37 11.04 -15.89 -17.94
CA LYS A 37 10.93 -14.45 -18.23
C LYS A 37 10.31 -13.63 -17.09
N CYS A 38 9.47 -14.25 -16.26
CA CYS A 38 8.89 -13.58 -15.10
C CYS A 38 9.96 -13.45 -14.03
N TYR A 39 10.65 -14.55 -13.74
CA TYR A 39 11.79 -14.59 -12.84
C TYR A 39 12.88 -13.56 -13.21
N ASP A 40 13.29 -13.48 -14.47
CA ASP A 40 14.31 -12.52 -14.92
C ASP A 40 13.88 -11.06 -14.69
N ASN A 41 12.62 -10.72 -15.00
CA ASN A 41 12.08 -9.38 -14.73
C ASN A 41 12.08 -9.06 -13.23
N LEU A 42 11.81 -10.03 -12.36
CA LEU A 42 11.83 -9.83 -10.91
C LEU A 42 13.25 -9.57 -10.39
N LEU A 43 14.26 -10.24 -10.96
CA LEU A 43 15.65 -9.97 -10.65
C LEU A 43 16.07 -8.56 -11.11
N GLU A 44 15.63 -8.12 -12.30
CA GLU A 44 15.91 -6.77 -12.81
C GLU A 44 15.30 -5.68 -11.91
N ILE A 45 14.09 -5.91 -11.39
CA ILE A 45 13.46 -4.99 -10.42
C ILE A 45 14.28 -4.90 -9.12
N GLY A 46 14.83 -6.03 -8.67
CA GLY A 46 15.53 -6.19 -7.40
C GLY A 46 14.67 -6.95 -6.38
N ILE A 47 15.17 -8.09 -5.91
CA ILE A 47 14.46 -8.99 -4.98
C ILE A 47 14.10 -8.29 -3.66
N GLU A 48 14.94 -7.38 -3.20
CA GLU A 48 14.76 -6.58 -1.99
C GLU A 48 13.58 -5.59 -2.09
N LYS A 49 13.13 -5.30 -3.32
CA LYS A 49 11.98 -4.42 -3.61
C LYS A 49 10.66 -5.17 -3.73
N ILE A 50 10.68 -6.47 -3.96
CA ILE A 50 9.46 -7.27 -4.13
C ILE A 50 9.21 -8.23 -2.96
N SER A 51 10.26 -8.70 -2.30
CA SER A 51 10.16 -9.70 -1.24
C SER A 51 10.09 -9.07 0.13
N ARG A 52 9.17 -9.55 0.97
CA ARG A 52 9.11 -9.18 2.39
C ARG A 52 10.39 -9.59 3.12
N VAL A 53 10.78 -10.86 2.96
CA VAL A 53 11.87 -11.46 3.75
C VAL A 53 13.26 -10.96 3.33
N ARG A 54 13.43 -10.54 2.07
CA ARG A 54 14.69 -9.97 1.55
C ARG A 54 14.77 -8.44 1.64
N SER A 55 13.71 -7.76 2.07
CA SER A 55 13.74 -6.30 2.12
C SER A 55 14.63 -5.81 3.27
N PRO A 56 15.51 -4.82 3.06
CA PRO A 56 16.30 -4.23 4.13
C PRO A 56 15.45 -3.38 5.09
N LYS A 57 14.21 -3.04 4.69
CA LYS A 57 13.28 -2.24 5.48
C LYS A 57 12.09 -3.10 5.90
N ARG A 58 11.56 -2.81 7.09
CA ARG A 58 10.29 -3.37 7.55
C ARG A 58 9.16 -2.82 6.68
N ARG A 59 8.36 -3.73 6.12
CA ARG A 59 7.25 -3.38 5.22
C ARG A 59 5.90 -3.34 5.90
N TYR A 60 5.77 -3.82 7.14
CA TYR A 60 4.51 -3.81 7.90
C TYR A 60 3.31 -4.31 7.08
N LYS A 61 3.51 -5.40 6.32
CA LYS A 61 2.57 -5.97 5.32
C LYS A 61 2.16 -5.06 4.15
N MET A 62 2.67 -3.83 4.06
CA MET A 62 2.53 -2.96 2.90
C MET A 62 3.39 -3.46 1.74
N MET A 63 2.78 -4.28 0.90
CA MET A 63 3.42 -4.91 -0.26
C MET A 63 2.94 -4.31 -1.60
N THR A 64 2.09 -3.28 -1.56
CA THR A 64 1.46 -2.69 -2.74
C THR A 64 1.78 -1.21 -2.88
N THR A 65 1.60 -0.68 -4.10
CA THR A 65 1.75 0.73 -4.44
C THR A 65 0.48 1.55 -4.16
N ASN A 66 -0.46 1.04 -3.37
CA ASN A 66 -1.79 1.65 -3.17
C ASN A 66 -1.71 3.10 -2.67
N ILE A 67 -0.77 3.41 -1.77
CA ILE A 67 -0.57 4.79 -1.27
C ILE A 67 -0.17 5.71 -2.43
N VAL A 68 0.80 5.28 -3.24
CA VAL A 68 1.28 6.05 -4.39
C VAL A 68 0.18 6.22 -5.44
N GLU A 69 -0.60 5.17 -5.71
CA GLU A 69 -1.72 5.22 -6.64
C GLU A 69 -2.84 6.15 -6.19
N SER A 70 -3.16 6.12 -4.88
CA SER A 70 -4.14 7.03 -4.28
C SER A 70 -3.69 8.48 -4.40
N MET A 71 -2.45 8.78 -4.00
CA MET A 71 -1.86 10.11 -4.13
C MET A 71 -1.84 10.59 -5.58
N ASN A 72 -1.39 9.74 -6.51
CA ASN A 72 -1.40 10.05 -7.93
C ASN A 72 -2.81 10.38 -8.39
N SER A 73 -3.81 9.59 -8.00
CA SER A 73 -5.20 9.84 -8.37
C SER A 73 -5.71 11.20 -7.88
N CYS A 74 -5.33 11.65 -6.69
CA CYS A 74 -5.66 12.99 -6.19
C CYS A 74 -5.02 14.10 -7.04
N LEU A 75 -3.79 13.88 -7.52
CA LEU A 75 -3.02 14.88 -8.25
C LEU A 75 -3.33 14.92 -9.76
N LEU A 76 -3.95 13.87 -10.32
CA LEU A 76 -4.22 13.77 -11.76
C LEU A 76 -4.98 14.98 -12.34
N ALA A 77 -5.94 15.52 -11.59
CA ALA A 77 -6.78 16.64 -12.04
C ALA A 77 -6.01 17.97 -12.08
N ILE A 78 -5.00 18.13 -11.21
CA ILE A 78 -4.29 19.39 -10.99
C ILE A 78 -2.87 19.43 -11.56
N GLN A 79 -2.36 18.31 -12.09
CA GLN A 79 -0.99 18.18 -12.60
C GLN A 79 -0.58 19.20 -13.69
N LYS A 80 -1.54 19.93 -14.28
CA LYS A 80 -1.31 20.93 -15.33
C LYS A 80 -1.42 22.37 -14.83
N LEU A 81 -1.71 22.56 -13.56
CA LEU A 81 -1.73 23.88 -12.94
C LEU A 81 -0.29 24.37 -12.72
N PRO A 82 -0.10 25.69 -12.53
CA PRO A 82 1.18 26.23 -12.09
C PRO A 82 1.68 25.51 -10.83
N ILE A 83 3.01 25.40 -10.67
CA ILE A 83 3.64 24.69 -9.55
C ILE A 83 3.13 25.23 -8.20
N ALA A 84 2.97 26.55 -8.08
CA ALA A 84 2.41 27.19 -6.89
C ALA A 84 1.00 26.68 -6.56
N SER A 85 0.13 26.51 -7.56
CA SER A 85 -1.21 25.98 -7.36
C SER A 85 -1.20 24.50 -6.96
N ILE A 86 -0.26 23.71 -7.51
CA ILE A 86 -0.09 22.30 -7.12
C ILE A 86 0.37 22.21 -5.66
N ALA A 87 1.35 23.03 -5.27
CA ALA A 87 1.85 23.08 -3.90
C ALA A 87 0.75 23.47 -2.90
N GLU A 88 -0.04 24.50 -3.23
CA GLU A 88 -1.15 24.93 -2.38
C GLU A 88 -2.23 23.85 -2.25
N PHE A 89 -2.56 23.13 -3.33
CA PHE A 89 -3.48 22.00 -3.26
C PHE A 89 -2.95 20.87 -2.37
N ILE A 90 -1.67 20.52 -2.48
CA ILE A 90 -1.06 19.47 -1.63
C ILE A 90 -1.12 19.90 -0.16
N ARG A 91 -0.77 21.15 0.14
CA ARG A 91 -0.85 21.70 1.49
C ARG A 91 -2.27 21.63 2.05
N ASP A 92 -3.28 22.05 1.27
CA ASP A 92 -4.69 21.97 1.67
C ASP A 92 -5.15 20.53 1.91
N LEU A 93 -4.78 19.61 1.02
CA LEU A 93 -5.08 18.19 1.15
C LEU A 93 -4.50 17.62 2.45
N LEU A 94 -3.21 17.89 2.70
CA LEU A 94 -2.52 17.45 3.92
C LEU A 94 -3.14 18.07 5.18
N GLN A 95 -3.49 19.35 5.16
CA GLN A 95 -4.16 20.00 6.27
C GLN A 95 -5.46 19.28 6.65
N ARG A 96 -6.34 19.05 5.67
CA ARG A 96 -7.62 18.34 5.89
C ARG A 96 -7.38 16.92 6.40
N TRP A 97 -6.49 16.18 5.76
CA TRP A 97 -6.15 14.81 6.12
C TRP A 97 -5.56 14.67 7.52
N PHE A 98 -4.67 15.58 7.92
CA PHE A 98 -4.10 15.59 9.28
C PHE A 98 -5.17 15.96 10.31
N GLN A 99 -6.06 16.90 9.98
CA GLN A 99 -7.16 17.27 10.86
C GLN A 99 -8.16 16.12 11.07
N ASP A 100 -8.58 15.46 9.99
CA ASP A 100 -9.48 14.31 10.05
C ASP A 100 -8.85 13.19 10.88
N ARG A 101 -7.57 12.86 10.62
CA ARG A 101 -6.86 11.80 11.35
C ARG A 101 -6.64 12.14 12.82
N ARG A 102 -6.36 13.39 13.16
CA ARG A 102 -6.31 13.83 14.57
C ARG A 102 -7.66 13.65 15.26
N THR A 103 -8.74 14.01 14.58
CA THR A 103 -10.10 13.88 15.12
C THR A 103 -10.41 12.41 15.38
N ASN A 104 -10.20 11.54 14.39
CA ASN A 104 -10.38 10.10 14.54
C ASN A 104 -9.48 9.53 15.65
N ALA A 105 -8.20 9.91 15.69
CA ALA A 105 -7.26 9.42 16.71
C ALA A 105 -7.64 9.84 18.13
N ARG A 106 -8.31 10.99 18.32
CA ARG A 106 -8.83 11.44 19.62
C ARG A 106 -10.00 10.59 20.10
N GLU A 107 -10.83 10.11 19.17
CA GLU A 107 -11.98 9.24 19.47
C GLU A 107 -11.55 7.82 19.88
N ILE A 108 -10.35 7.39 19.53
CA ILE A 108 -9.82 6.07 19.92
C ILE A 108 -9.47 6.09 21.41
N SER A 109 -10.21 5.27 22.17
CA SER A 109 -10.03 5.05 23.61
C SER A 109 -9.20 3.80 23.94
N THR A 110 -8.99 2.90 22.99
CA THR A 110 -8.20 1.68 23.16
C THR A 110 -6.69 1.99 23.18
N TYR A 111 -5.91 1.13 23.86
CA TYR A 111 -4.45 1.25 23.90
C TYR A 111 -3.79 1.05 22.53
N LEU A 112 -4.26 0.05 21.78
CA LEU A 112 -3.81 -0.23 20.42
C LEU A 112 -4.75 0.39 19.39
N ILE A 113 -4.21 0.66 18.19
CA ILE A 113 -5.01 1.01 17.03
C ILE A 113 -5.89 -0.16 16.60
N ARG A 114 -7.04 0.13 15.97
CA ARG A 114 -8.05 -0.87 15.59
C ARG A 114 -7.45 -2.03 14.79
N TYR A 115 -6.57 -1.73 13.82
CA TYR A 115 -5.85 -2.73 13.04
C TYR A 115 -5.14 -3.76 13.91
N ALA A 116 -4.30 -3.30 14.85
CA ALA A 116 -3.50 -4.19 15.69
C ALA A 116 -4.40 -4.98 16.65
N ASP A 117 -5.41 -4.32 17.22
CA ASP A 117 -6.37 -4.95 18.13
C ASP A 117 -7.16 -6.09 17.44
N ASP A 118 -7.69 -5.83 16.25
CA ASP A 118 -8.39 -6.84 15.44
C ASP A 118 -7.45 -7.99 15.05
N HIS A 119 -6.22 -7.66 14.68
CA HIS A 119 -5.20 -8.64 14.29
C HIS A 119 -4.81 -9.56 15.46
N ILE A 120 -4.67 -9.00 16.66
CA ILE A 120 -4.42 -9.76 17.90
C ILE A 120 -5.61 -10.65 18.21
N LYS A 121 -6.83 -10.12 18.22
CA LYS A 121 -8.06 -10.88 18.50
C LYS A 121 -8.17 -12.14 17.62
N GLN A 122 -7.88 -12.00 16.33
CA GLN A 122 -7.87 -13.13 15.40
C GLN A 122 -6.79 -14.18 15.74
N ARG A 123 -5.57 -13.74 16.05
CA ARG A 123 -4.45 -14.63 16.37
C ARG A 123 -4.59 -15.30 17.74
N VAL A 124 -5.25 -14.68 18.72
CA VAL A 124 -5.52 -15.30 20.03
C VAL A 124 -6.23 -16.65 19.84
N LEU A 125 -7.28 -16.70 19.02
CA LEU A 125 -8.03 -17.93 18.76
C LEU A 125 -7.16 -19.01 18.10
N GLN A 126 -6.26 -18.62 17.20
CA GLN A 126 -5.36 -19.54 16.52
C GLN A 126 -4.28 -20.09 17.47
N SER A 127 -3.74 -19.23 18.34
CA SER A 127 -2.71 -19.60 19.32
C SER A 127 -3.16 -20.65 20.34
N GLN A 128 -4.47 -20.84 20.52
CA GLN A 128 -5.02 -21.87 21.42
C GLN A 128 -4.70 -23.29 20.95
N ARG A 129 -4.43 -23.46 19.65
CA ARG A 129 -4.10 -24.75 19.04
C ARG A 129 -2.62 -25.12 19.17
N CYS A 130 -1.78 -24.16 19.57
CA CYS A 130 -0.35 -24.36 19.72
C CYS A 130 -0.02 -25.04 21.05
N LYS A 131 0.89 -26.01 21.01
CA LYS A 131 1.46 -26.65 22.20
C LYS A 131 2.80 -26.00 22.52
N VAL A 132 3.00 -25.64 23.77
CA VAL A 132 4.21 -24.93 24.22
C VAL A 132 5.04 -25.85 25.11
N HIS A 133 6.31 -25.99 24.77
CA HIS A 133 7.31 -26.77 25.49
C HIS A 133 8.45 -25.84 25.93
N PRO A 134 8.61 -25.58 27.23
CA PRO A 134 9.71 -24.76 27.73
C PRO A 134 11.08 -25.37 27.39
N ILE A 135 12.01 -24.54 26.93
CA ILE A 135 13.42 -24.90 26.74
C ILE A 135 14.23 -24.34 27.91
N ASP A 136 14.05 -23.04 28.21
CA ASP A 136 14.60 -22.35 29.37
C ASP A 136 13.62 -21.28 29.89
N CYS A 137 14.12 -20.28 30.64
CA CYS A 137 13.28 -19.23 31.22
C CYS A 137 12.58 -18.35 30.16
N ASN A 138 13.26 -18.06 29.04
CA ASN A 138 12.85 -17.09 28.02
C ASN A 138 12.60 -17.74 26.64
N ARG A 139 13.10 -18.97 26.41
CA ARG A 139 12.95 -19.70 25.15
C ARG A 139 12.02 -20.89 25.26
N PHE A 140 11.19 -21.04 24.23
CA PHE A 140 10.11 -22.02 24.17
C PHE A 140 10.06 -22.64 22.78
N LYS A 141 9.91 -23.96 22.72
CA LYS A 141 9.51 -24.66 21.51
C LYS A 141 7.99 -24.62 21.42
N VAL A 142 7.45 -24.22 20.27
CA VAL A 142 6.02 -24.16 20.02
C VAL A 142 5.68 -25.00 18.79
N ASP A 143 4.80 -25.98 18.98
CA ASP A 143 4.25 -26.84 17.93
C ASP A 143 2.85 -26.35 17.54
N ASP A 144 2.68 -26.00 16.25
CA ASP A 144 1.40 -25.55 15.66
C ASP A 144 0.76 -26.58 14.70
N LYS A 145 1.17 -27.86 14.79
CA LYS A 145 0.85 -29.01 13.94
C LYS A 145 1.56 -29.08 12.60
N TRP A 146 2.10 -27.97 12.10
CA TRP A 146 2.75 -27.90 10.79
C TRP A 146 4.23 -27.68 10.91
N THR A 147 4.65 -26.92 11.92
CA THR A 147 6.03 -26.51 12.11
C THR A 147 6.38 -26.46 13.59
N ASP A 148 7.61 -26.87 13.88
CA ASP A 148 8.25 -26.62 15.16
C ASP A 148 8.93 -25.25 15.10
N THR A 149 8.51 -24.33 15.96
CA THR A 149 9.08 -22.98 16.03
C THR A 149 9.72 -22.71 17.38
N ILE A 150 10.72 -21.84 17.38
CA ILE A 150 11.39 -21.39 18.59
C ILE A 150 10.98 -19.94 18.84
N VAL A 151 10.46 -19.69 20.03
CA VAL A 151 10.08 -18.37 20.51
C VAL A 151 11.09 -17.92 21.54
N ASP A 152 11.55 -16.67 21.41
CA ASP A 152 12.32 -15.96 22.43
C ASP A 152 11.47 -14.79 22.94
N LEU A 153 11.04 -14.88 24.21
CA LEU A 153 10.19 -13.86 24.81
C LEU A 153 10.94 -12.56 25.13
N GLU A 154 12.22 -12.63 25.45
CA GLU A 154 13.01 -11.45 25.83
C GLU A 154 13.16 -10.52 24.63
N GLN A 155 13.35 -11.09 23.45
CA GLN A 155 13.44 -10.36 22.19
C GLN A 155 12.08 -10.17 21.51
N CYS A 156 10.99 -10.73 22.06
CA CYS A 156 9.70 -10.85 21.40
C CYS A 156 9.81 -11.45 19.97
N SER A 157 10.74 -12.37 19.79
CA SER A 157 11.14 -12.95 18.50
C SER A 157 10.57 -14.36 18.31
N CYS A 158 10.41 -14.77 17.05
CA CYS A 158 10.02 -16.13 16.71
C CYS A 158 10.72 -16.60 15.44
N SER A 159 11.13 -17.87 15.38
CA SER A 159 11.74 -18.44 14.18
C SER A 159 10.83 -18.41 12.95
N CYS A 160 9.50 -18.26 13.11
CA CYS A 160 8.59 -18.02 11.99
C CYS A 160 8.73 -16.60 11.38
N ARG A 161 9.52 -15.72 11.99
CA ARG A 161 9.86 -14.33 11.60
C ARG A 161 8.69 -13.36 11.52
N GLN A 162 7.48 -13.82 11.75
CA GLN A 162 6.29 -12.98 11.65
C GLN A 162 6.28 -11.88 12.72
N SER A 163 6.64 -12.20 13.97
CA SER A 163 6.77 -11.19 15.03
C SER A 163 7.86 -10.17 14.70
N ASP A 164 9.01 -10.62 14.19
CA ASP A 164 10.16 -9.76 13.91
C ASP A 164 9.92 -8.77 12.76
N LEU A 165 9.17 -9.21 11.74
CA LEU A 165 8.91 -8.43 10.53
C LEU A 165 7.65 -7.57 10.62
N ASP A 166 6.60 -8.07 11.27
CA ASP A 166 5.36 -7.30 11.48
C ASP A 166 5.43 -6.40 12.73
N GLU A 167 6.32 -6.70 13.68
CA GLU A 167 6.33 -6.09 15.02
C GLU A 167 5.01 -6.24 15.78
N LEU A 168 4.28 -7.30 15.46
CA LEU A 168 3.06 -7.75 16.12
C LEU A 168 3.21 -9.23 16.46
N PRO A 169 2.84 -9.67 17.67
CA PRO A 169 3.09 -11.03 18.11
C PRO A 169 2.39 -12.04 17.19
N CYS A 170 3.15 -13.03 16.70
CA CYS A 170 2.63 -14.14 15.95
C CYS A 170 1.89 -15.15 16.85
N ILE A 171 1.21 -16.12 16.25
CA ILE A 171 0.43 -17.13 17.03
C ILE A 171 1.30 -17.89 18.05
N HIS A 172 2.59 -18.10 17.74
CA HIS A 172 3.53 -18.82 18.61
C HIS A 172 3.92 -17.97 19.82
N VAL A 173 4.31 -16.71 19.60
CA VAL A 173 4.62 -15.75 20.68
C VAL A 173 3.40 -15.59 21.59
N MET A 174 2.20 -15.50 21.02
CA MET A 174 0.96 -15.38 21.79
C MET A 174 0.65 -16.64 22.60
N ALA A 175 0.97 -17.83 22.10
CA ALA A 175 0.79 -19.08 22.85
C ALA A 175 1.70 -19.10 24.09
N VAL A 176 2.96 -18.68 23.95
CA VAL A 176 3.90 -18.59 25.07
C VAL A 176 3.49 -17.48 26.05
N ALA A 177 3.09 -16.31 25.54
CA ALA A 177 2.61 -15.20 26.36
C ALA A 177 1.42 -15.61 27.24
N ARG A 178 0.48 -16.39 26.68
CA ARG A 178 -0.64 -16.96 27.43
C ARG A 178 -0.15 -17.88 28.56
N LEU A 179 0.83 -18.75 28.28
CA LEU A 179 1.42 -19.63 29.30
C LEU A 179 2.06 -18.83 30.45
N LYS A 180 2.68 -17.69 30.15
CA LYS A 180 3.33 -16.81 31.13
C LYS A 180 2.39 -15.78 31.78
N GLY A 181 1.13 -15.69 31.35
CA GLY A 181 0.19 -14.68 31.83
C GLY A 181 0.54 -13.25 31.40
N MET A 182 1.29 -13.08 30.31
CA MET A 182 1.68 -11.76 29.81
C MET A 182 0.56 -11.14 28.95
N PRO A 183 0.28 -9.84 29.10
CA PRO A 183 -0.68 -9.16 28.25
C PRO A 183 -0.12 -9.04 26.82
N MET A 184 -0.93 -9.39 25.81
CA MET A 184 -0.53 -9.35 24.39
C MET A 184 -0.12 -7.94 23.93
N THR A 185 -0.71 -6.91 24.53
CA THR A 185 -0.41 -5.51 24.26
C THR A 185 1.03 -5.14 24.60
N ALA A 186 1.65 -5.79 25.59
CA ALA A 186 3.04 -5.56 25.97
C ALA A 186 4.05 -6.15 24.97
N LEU A 187 3.59 -7.03 24.08
CA LEU A 187 4.42 -7.69 23.06
C LEU A 187 4.28 -7.02 21.68
N CYS A 188 3.49 -5.95 21.61
CA CYS A 188 3.28 -5.19 20.38
C CYS A 188 4.26 -4.02 20.34
N SER A 189 4.77 -3.71 19.16
CA SER A 189 5.56 -2.50 19.00
C SER A 189 4.73 -1.25 19.22
N ASP A 190 5.40 -0.26 19.79
CA ASP A 190 4.91 1.07 20.08
C ASP A 190 4.24 1.76 18.88
N PHE A 191 4.70 1.47 17.66
CA PHE A 191 4.12 1.99 16.42
C PHE A 191 2.64 1.63 16.21
N TYR A 192 2.14 0.61 16.90
CA TYR A 192 0.75 0.19 16.86
C TYR A 192 -0.12 0.77 17.99
N THR A 193 0.45 1.60 18.85
CA THR A 193 -0.29 2.23 19.94
C THR A 193 -1.07 3.46 19.45
N THR A 194 -2.20 3.71 20.10
CA THR A 194 -2.99 4.94 19.90
C THR A 194 -2.19 6.19 20.26
N GLY A 195 -1.27 6.09 21.24
CA GLY A 195 -0.36 7.18 21.61
C GLY A 195 0.54 7.59 20.44
N TRP A 196 1.19 6.61 19.80
CA TRP A 196 2.02 6.86 18.63
C TRP A 196 1.23 7.35 17.41
N LEU A 197 0.01 6.85 17.21
CA LEU A 197 -0.89 7.38 16.18
C LEU A 197 -1.18 8.88 16.39
N LYS A 198 -1.51 9.28 17.63
CA LYS A 198 -1.73 10.69 17.99
C LYS A 198 -0.47 11.53 17.76
N HIS A 199 0.69 11.00 18.13
CA HIS A 199 1.98 11.66 17.91
C HIS A 199 2.27 11.86 16.41
N ALA A 200 2.05 10.85 15.58
CA ALA A 200 2.29 10.89 14.13
C ALA A 200 1.51 12.01 13.42
N TYR A 201 0.31 12.35 13.91
CA TYR A 201 -0.54 13.40 13.34
C TYR A 201 -0.60 14.68 14.18
N SER A 202 0.29 14.82 15.16
CA SER A 202 0.33 15.97 16.08
C SER A 202 0.64 17.29 15.38
N MET A 203 1.47 17.26 14.32
CA MET A 203 1.88 18.45 13.58
C MET A 203 0.71 19.16 12.90
N ILE A 204 0.70 20.48 12.97
CA ILE A 204 -0.30 21.34 12.34
C ILE A 204 0.25 21.84 11.00
N VAL A 205 -0.51 21.61 9.93
CA VAL A 205 -0.24 22.19 8.61
C VAL A 205 -1.00 23.51 8.53
N ASN A 206 -0.28 24.62 8.64
CA ASN A 206 -0.87 25.96 8.59
C ASN A 206 -1.15 26.38 7.14
N PRO A 207 -2.17 27.24 6.91
CA PRO A 207 -2.35 27.88 5.61
C PRO A 207 -1.19 28.84 5.33
N VAL A 208 -0.87 29.04 4.04
CA VAL A 208 0.08 30.08 3.64
C VAL A 208 -0.62 31.43 3.79
N PRO A 209 -0.02 32.40 4.50
CA PRO A 209 -0.60 33.73 4.62
C PRO A 209 -0.65 34.42 3.25
N LYS A 210 -1.39 35.52 3.14
CA LYS A 210 -1.42 36.27 1.89
C LYS A 210 -0.04 36.90 1.59
N PRO A 211 0.30 37.16 0.31
CA PRO A 211 1.60 37.70 -0.07
C PRO A 211 2.02 38.97 0.67
N GLU A 212 1.06 39.79 1.09
CA GLU A 212 1.32 41.04 1.82
C GLU A 212 1.94 40.82 3.21
N ALA A 213 1.80 39.61 3.76
CA ALA A 213 2.34 39.24 5.07
C ALA A 213 3.61 38.38 4.97
N TRP A 214 4.16 38.18 3.78
CA TRP A 214 5.37 37.36 3.61
C TRP A 214 6.62 38.15 4.00
N ASN A 215 7.42 37.59 4.90
CA ASN A 215 8.78 38.04 5.13
C ASN A 215 9.71 37.27 4.18
N ILE A 216 10.03 37.87 3.03
CA ILE A 216 10.87 37.26 1.99
C ILE A 216 12.31 37.75 2.19
N PRO A 217 13.28 36.87 2.47
CA PRO A 217 14.69 37.24 2.53
C PRO A 217 15.18 37.90 1.23
N ASP A 218 16.04 38.91 1.34
CA ASP A 218 16.56 39.68 0.20
C ASP A 218 17.18 38.80 -0.88
N GLU A 219 17.88 37.73 -0.47
CA GLU A 219 18.49 36.74 -1.37
C GLU A 219 17.48 36.07 -2.31
N ILE A 220 16.24 35.85 -1.83
CA ILE A 220 15.16 35.25 -2.61
C ILE A 220 14.47 36.32 -3.45
N PHE A 221 14.21 37.49 -2.87
CA PHE A 221 13.53 38.60 -3.55
C PHE A 221 14.27 39.03 -4.82
N HIS A 222 15.60 39.11 -4.76
CA HIS A 222 16.44 39.52 -5.88
C HIS A 222 16.85 38.36 -6.80
N ARG A 223 16.35 37.15 -6.57
CA ARG A 223 16.73 35.98 -7.37
C ARG A 223 16.09 36.03 -8.76
N ILE A 224 16.92 36.21 -9.78
CA ILE A 224 16.47 36.15 -11.18
C ILE A 224 16.31 34.69 -11.60
N ILE A 225 15.09 34.29 -11.95
CA ILE A 225 14.79 32.98 -12.52
C ILE A 225 14.85 33.09 -14.05
N LEU A 226 15.90 32.51 -14.65
CA LEU A 226 16.03 32.47 -16.10
C LEU A 226 15.03 31.48 -16.71
N PRO A 227 14.50 31.74 -17.94
CA PRO A 227 13.66 30.79 -18.66
C PRO A 227 14.39 29.46 -18.86
N TRP A 228 13.64 28.37 -18.82
CA TRP A 228 14.20 27.05 -19.08
C TRP A 228 14.65 26.94 -20.54
N GLU A 229 15.95 26.73 -20.79
CA GLU A 229 16.57 26.76 -22.12
C GLU A 229 16.13 25.61 -23.04
N LYS A 230 15.56 24.53 -22.50
CA LYS A 230 15.13 23.39 -23.32
C LYS A 230 13.82 23.68 -24.02
N LYS A 231 13.88 23.86 -25.35
CA LYS A 231 12.70 23.88 -26.23
C LYS A 231 11.92 22.58 -26.04
N ARG A 232 10.62 22.71 -25.76
CA ARG A 232 9.71 21.56 -25.68
C ARG A 232 9.68 20.87 -27.04
N LEU A 233 9.89 19.55 -27.08
CA LEU A 233 9.78 18.77 -28.31
C LEU A 233 8.42 19.03 -28.99
N THR A 234 8.44 19.17 -30.31
CA THR A 234 7.26 19.44 -31.13
C THR A 234 6.26 18.29 -31.00
N GLY A 235 5.03 18.58 -30.55
CA GLY A 235 3.96 17.59 -30.44
C GLY A 235 3.03 17.82 -29.23
N ARG A 236 1.86 17.17 -29.25
CA ARG A 236 0.89 17.26 -28.14
C ARG A 236 1.41 16.46 -26.93
N PRO A 237 1.64 17.09 -25.76
CA PRO A 237 2.00 16.36 -24.56
C PRO A 237 0.93 15.32 -24.24
N LYS A 238 1.34 14.06 -24.02
CA LYS A 238 0.42 13.00 -23.60
C LYS A 238 -0.22 13.41 -22.28
N LYS A 239 -1.55 13.57 -22.29
CA LYS A 239 -2.33 14.03 -21.12
C LYS A 239 -2.65 12.90 -20.14
N SER A 240 -2.50 11.66 -20.57
CA SER A 240 -2.76 10.45 -19.82
C SER A 240 -1.46 9.68 -19.63
N ARG A 241 -1.33 9.03 -18.47
CA ARG A 241 -0.27 8.05 -18.21
C ARG A 241 -0.28 7.01 -19.34
N ILE A 242 0.91 6.57 -19.77
CA ILE A 242 1.02 5.41 -20.66
C ILE A 242 0.58 4.21 -19.82
N PRO A 243 -0.50 3.53 -20.19
CA PRO A 243 -0.94 2.34 -19.48
C PRO A 243 0.19 1.30 -19.53
N SER A 244 0.47 0.63 -18.42
CA SER A 244 1.30 -0.57 -18.44
C SER A 244 0.61 -1.63 -19.33
N ALA A 245 1.36 -2.59 -19.86
CA ALA A 245 0.81 -3.62 -20.77
C ALA A 245 -0.39 -4.41 -20.21
N ARG A 246 -0.66 -4.31 -18.89
CA ARG A 246 -1.74 -5.02 -18.18
C ARG A 246 -2.92 -4.14 -17.77
N GLU A 247 -2.86 -2.83 -17.99
CA GLU A 247 -4.07 -2.02 -17.85
C GLU A 247 -4.97 -2.30 -19.04
N PHE A 248 -6.15 -2.86 -18.75
CA PHE A 248 -7.15 -3.18 -19.77
C PHE A 248 -7.28 -2.01 -20.74
N GLN A 249 -6.80 -2.20 -21.97
CA GLN A 249 -7.22 -1.34 -23.06
C GLN A 249 -8.73 -1.45 -23.09
N LYS A 250 -9.44 -0.37 -22.71
CA LYS A 250 -10.89 -0.31 -22.82
C LYS A 250 -11.23 -0.86 -24.20
N GLN A 251 -11.92 -2.01 -24.24
CA GLN A 251 -12.35 -2.58 -25.51
C GLN A 251 -13.10 -1.46 -26.23
N LYS A 252 -12.63 -1.10 -27.43
CA LYS A 252 -13.30 -0.09 -28.23
C LYS A 252 -14.69 -0.62 -28.51
N LEU A 253 -15.69 -0.02 -27.87
CA LEU A 253 -17.09 -0.29 -28.11
C LEU A 253 -17.53 0.60 -29.26
N CYS A 254 -18.14 -0.01 -30.27
CA CYS A 254 -18.69 0.73 -31.38
C CYS A 254 -19.86 1.58 -30.88
N SER A 255 -19.77 2.90 -31.07
CA SER A 255 -20.84 3.82 -30.66
C SER A 255 -22.14 3.66 -31.48
N ASN A 256 -22.13 2.80 -32.52
CA ASN A 256 -23.29 2.52 -33.36
C ASN A 256 -24.00 1.22 -32.95
N CYS A 257 -23.26 0.11 -32.84
CA CYS A 257 -23.85 -1.21 -32.56
C CYS A 257 -23.52 -1.77 -31.18
N GLY A 258 -22.71 -1.07 -30.36
CA GLY A 258 -22.25 -1.57 -29.07
C GLY A 258 -21.23 -2.71 -29.15
N GLY A 259 -20.89 -3.19 -30.34
CA GLY A 259 -19.95 -4.30 -30.55
C GLY A 259 -18.53 -3.97 -30.12
N LYS A 260 -17.81 -4.98 -29.63
CA LYS A 260 -16.41 -4.87 -29.17
C LYS A 260 -15.43 -4.98 -30.35
N GLY A 261 -14.27 -4.33 -30.26
CA GLY A 261 -13.13 -4.55 -31.16
C GLY A 261 -13.08 -3.65 -32.40
N HIS A 262 -14.06 -2.77 -32.61
CA HIS A 262 -14.11 -1.89 -33.77
C HIS A 262 -14.71 -0.53 -33.41
N ASN A 263 -14.52 0.49 -34.26
CA ASN A 263 -15.09 1.83 -34.05
C ASN A 263 -16.26 2.08 -35.03
N LYS A 264 -16.98 3.19 -34.85
CA LYS A 264 -18.13 3.55 -35.71
C LYS A 264 -17.78 3.57 -37.21
N ARG A 265 -16.55 3.92 -37.58
CA ARG A 265 -16.10 4.01 -38.98
C ARG A 265 -15.85 2.63 -39.61
N SER A 266 -15.49 1.65 -38.81
CA SER A 266 -15.23 0.28 -39.23
C SER A 266 -16.34 -0.67 -38.76
N CYS A 267 -17.57 -0.15 -38.64
CA CYS A 267 -18.73 -0.91 -38.17
C CYS A 267 -19.30 -1.76 -39.33
N PRO A 268 -19.42 -3.10 -39.17
CA PRO A 268 -19.99 -3.98 -40.19
C PRO A 268 -21.46 -3.65 -40.52
N ASN A 269 -22.18 -3.02 -39.58
CA ASN A 269 -23.56 -2.58 -39.76
C ASN A 269 -23.63 -1.04 -39.76
N PRO A 270 -23.34 -0.37 -40.88
CA PRO A 270 -23.45 1.07 -41.00
C PRO A 270 -24.90 1.44 -41.29
N THR A 271 -25.72 1.57 -40.24
CA THR A 271 -26.80 2.58 -40.04
C THR A 271 -27.91 2.03 -39.13
N CYS A 272 -28.16 2.73 -38.02
CA CYS A 272 -29.52 3.08 -37.62
C CYS A 272 -29.42 4.33 -36.74
N SER A 273 -29.94 5.44 -37.24
CA SER A 273 -30.18 6.66 -36.47
C SER A 273 -31.22 6.39 -35.39
N THR A 274 -30.91 6.63 -34.11
CA THR A 274 -31.70 7.49 -33.20
C THR A 274 -31.23 7.47 -31.73
N SER A 275 -31.43 8.63 -31.11
CA SER A 275 -31.39 8.99 -29.69
C SER A 275 -30.03 9.03 -28.96
N LYS A 276 -29.58 10.27 -28.68
CA LYS A 276 -28.53 10.57 -27.69
C LYS A 276 -29.07 10.23 -26.29
N PRO A 277 -28.35 9.50 -25.43
CA PRO A 277 -28.64 9.53 -24.01
C PRO A 277 -28.22 10.90 -23.45
N LEU A 278 -29.10 11.56 -22.70
CA LEU A 278 -28.75 12.75 -21.92
C LEU A 278 -27.54 12.44 -21.03
N LYS A 279 -26.53 13.31 -21.07
CA LYS A 279 -25.45 13.31 -20.07
C LYS A 279 -26.08 13.63 -18.71
N LYS A 280 -26.27 12.63 -17.86
CA LYS A 280 -26.47 12.87 -16.42
C LYS A 280 -25.21 13.54 -15.90
N HIS A 281 -25.39 14.71 -15.28
CA HIS A 281 -24.36 15.44 -14.56
C HIS A 281 -23.68 14.52 -13.55
N VAL A 282 -22.34 14.42 -13.62
CA VAL A 282 -21.52 13.88 -12.54
C VAL A 282 -21.27 15.03 -11.57
N LEU A 283 -22.17 15.17 -10.60
CA LEU A 283 -21.96 15.90 -9.35
C LEU A 283 -22.43 14.98 -8.23
N ALA A 284 -21.56 14.05 -7.84
CA ALA A 284 -21.56 13.35 -6.54
C ALA A 284 -20.52 12.22 -6.59
N ALA A 285 -19.28 12.53 -6.23
CA ALA A 285 -18.29 11.51 -5.84
C ALA A 285 -17.20 12.14 -4.98
N PHE A 286 -17.60 12.86 -3.92
CA PHE A 286 -16.74 13.14 -2.77
C PHE A 286 -17.56 12.93 -1.49
N ALA A 287 -18.03 11.69 -1.32
CA ALA A 287 -18.47 11.17 -0.04
C ALA A 287 -18.29 9.65 -0.11
N SER A 288 -17.62 9.09 0.89
CA SER A 288 -17.31 7.67 1.04
C SER A 288 -16.15 7.10 0.18
N LYS A 289 -14.93 7.46 0.57
CA LYS A 289 -13.86 6.47 0.73
C LYS A 289 -13.27 6.69 2.11
N LYS A 290 -14.03 6.29 3.13
CA LYS A 290 -13.58 6.30 4.53
C LYS A 290 -12.74 5.07 4.89
N ASP A 291 -12.63 4.10 3.99
CA ASP A 291 -11.93 2.84 4.26
C ASP A 291 -10.74 2.65 3.30
N ILE A 292 -9.72 3.48 3.43
CA ILE A 292 -8.38 3.13 2.94
C ILE A 292 -7.39 3.61 4.00
N ILE A 293 -6.83 2.63 4.72
CA ILE A 293 -5.95 2.75 5.89
C ILE A 293 -6.76 2.87 7.20
N ASP A 294 -7.47 1.79 7.51
CA ASP A 294 -7.48 1.25 8.87
C ASP A 294 -6.70 -0.06 8.82
#